data_AF-A0A6V7S9V1-F1
#
_entry.id   AF-A0A6V7S9V1-F1
#
_cell.length_a   1.000
_cell.length_b   1.000
_cell.length_c   1.000
_cell.angle_alpha   90.00
_cell.angle_beta   90.00
_cell.angle_gamma   90.00
#
_symmetry.space_group_name_H-M   'P 1'
#
loop_
_entity.id
_entity.type
_entity.pdbx_description
1 polymer ?
#
loop_
_entity_poly.entity_id
_entity_poly.type
_entity_poly.pdbx_seq_one_letter_code
_entity_poly.pdbx_strand_id
1 'polypeptide(L)'
;MKLLGLYIFYLLPFFIVCSELEDYEKIKNIVNEIDECSEEDVEFMNNYVNKMYWVWTNNFFRYLKLKAYIYENDIVYDQIIKMENTIQLLTDNFIVYKNKEEFIRKALTILSNKKHLKNVIITYVPRNKIKFFQDLSEQEIINLFIDEKNNVINSFNNIKKMREFRDVANSKYYYHKKLLENKWEQKVDDALVPEKKENQNDEIKNNGNNKQAKNVITFSMNDILPVKPMNFDFYDRNKWNTYFYFINDEERVAIENDLDNNISNTNTT
;
A
#
# COMPACT_ATOMS: atom_id res chain seq x y z
N MET A 1 31.30 17.55 -11.64
CA MET A 1 29.88 17.22 -11.90
C MET A 1 29.51 15.75 -11.70
N LYS A 2 30.39 14.75 -11.92
CA LYS A 2 30.03 13.32 -11.74
C LYS A 2 29.84 12.85 -10.28
N LEU A 3 30.45 13.51 -9.30
CA LEU A 3 30.32 13.18 -7.86
C LEU A 3 29.02 13.70 -7.21
N LEU A 4 28.50 14.85 -7.67
CA LEU A 4 27.25 15.45 -7.18
C LEU A 4 26.01 14.66 -7.62
N GLY A 5 26.02 14.11 -8.84
CA GLY A 5 24.95 13.24 -9.32
C GLY A 5 24.80 11.96 -8.50
N LEU A 6 25.91 11.30 -8.14
CA LEU A 6 25.93 10.13 -7.26
C LEU A 6 25.35 10.46 -5.87
N TYR A 7 25.68 11.62 -5.29
CA TYR A 7 25.15 12.04 -3.99
C TYR A 7 23.63 12.25 -3.99
N ILE A 8 23.07 12.83 -5.07
CA ILE A 8 21.63 13.01 -5.23
C ILE A 8 20.91 11.64 -5.31
N PHE A 9 21.52 10.64 -5.96
CA PHE A 9 20.96 9.28 -6.02
C PHE A 9 20.99 8.55 -4.67
N TYR A 10 21.91 8.89 -3.75
CA TYR A 10 21.90 8.36 -2.37
C TYR A 10 20.95 9.12 -1.44
N LEU A 11 20.73 10.41 -1.69
CA LEU A 11 19.83 11.24 -0.87
C LEU A 11 18.35 10.89 -1.09
N LEU A 12 17.93 10.60 -2.33
CA LEU A 12 16.55 10.22 -2.66
C LEU A 12 16.01 9.02 -1.84
N PRO A 13 16.69 7.86 -1.79
CA PRO A 13 16.24 6.74 -0.96
C PRO A 13 16.32 7.06 0.54
N PHE A 14 17.27 7.90 0.97
CA PHE A 14 17.34 8.36 2.36
C PHE A 14 16.13 9.22 2.75
N PHE A 15 15.71 10.17 1.90
CA PHE A 15 14.50 10.98 2.14
C PHE A 15 13.22 10.15 2.19
N ILE A 16 13.10 9.11 1.36
CA ILE A 16 11.96 8.19 1.38
C ILE A 16 11.91 7.42 2.70
N VAL A 17 13.05 6.86 3.14
CA VAL A 17 13.14 6.13 4.41
C VAL A 17 12.86 7.03 5.60
N CYS A 18 13.36 8.27 5.60
CA CYS A 18 13.07 9.24 6.66
C CYS A 18 11.57 9.63 6.71
N SER A 19 10.93 9.83 5.55
CA SER A 19 9.50 10.13 5.48
C SER A 19 8.63 8.97 5.95
N GLU A 20 9.00 7.73 5.63
CA GLU A 20 8.27 6.55 6.12
C GLU A 20 8.41 6.39 7.63
N LEU A 21 9.60 6.64 8.19
CA LEU A 21 9.82 6.62 9.64
C LEU A 21 8.98 7.67 10.36
N GLU A 22 8.91 8.89 9.83
CA GLU A 22 8.08 9.97 10.35
C GLU A 22 6.58 9.62 10.31
N ASP A 23 6.10 9.08 9.19
CA ASP A 23 4.73 8.57 9.06
C ASP A 23 4.44 7.53 10.16
N TYR A 24 5.34 6.57 10.38
CA TYR A 24 5.15 5.52 11.39
C TYR A 24 5.16 6.03 12.82
N GLU A 25 6.03 6.98 13.14
CA GLU A 25 6.09 7.59 14.45
C GLU A 25 4.80 8.37 14.74
N LYS A 26 4.28 9.09 13.74
CA LYS A 26 2.99 9.77 13.84
C LYS A 26 1.83 8.79 14.06
N ILE A 27 1.75 7.70 13.28
CA ILE A 27 0.71 6.65 13.47
C ILE A 27 0.81 6.06 14.88
N LYS A 28 2.03 5.80 15.36
CA LYS A 28 2.27 5.25 16.69
C LYS A 28 1.76 6.17 17.78
N ASN A 29 1.98 7.48 17.67
CA ASN A 29 1.49 8.44 18.65
C ASN A 29 -0.04 8.46 18.63
N ILE A 30 -0.66 8.57 17.44
CA ILE A 30 -2.13 8.57 17.27
C ILE A 30 -2.77 7.31 17.89
N VAL A 31 -2.17 6.13 17.69
CA VAL A 31 -2.75 4.85 18.15
C VAL A 31 -2.48 4.60 19.63
N ASN A 32 -1.24 4.77 20.08
CA ASN A 32 -0.80 4.33 21.41
C ASN A 32 -1.07 5.35 22.51
N GLU A 33 -1.06 6.65 22.21
CA GLU A 33 -1.23 7.68 23.23
C GLU A 33 -2.69 7.74 23.69
N ILE A 34 -2.90 8.05 24.97
CA ILE A 34 -4.24 8.14 25.57
C ILE A 34 -4.92 9.47 25.19
N ASP A 35 -4.15 10.40 24.66
CA ASP A 35 -4.50 11.81 24.48
C ASP A 35 -5.50 12.07 23.33
N GLU A 36 -5.89 13.34 23.23
CA GLU A 36 -6.88 13.88 22.31
C GLU A 36 -6.46 13.64 20.85
N CYS A 37 -7.31 12.96 20.08
CA CYS A 37 -7.11 12.80 18.64
C CYS A 37 -7.75 13.99 17.93
N SER A 38 -6.99 14.69 17.11
CA SER A 38 -7.47 15.85 16.35
C SER A 38 -8.14 15.43 15.04
N GLU A 39 -8.83 16.37 14.39
CA GLU A 39 -9.36 16.16 13.03
C GLU A 39 -8.23 15.94 12.01
N GLU A 40 -7.10 16.63 12.17
CA GLU A 40 -5.90 16.47 11.33
C GLU A 40 -5.30 15.06 11.46
N ASP A 41 -5.36 14.44 12.64
CA ASP A 41 -4.91 13.07 12.84
C ASP A 41 -5.81 12.05 12.14
N VAL A 42 -7.12 12.28 12.18
CA VAL A 42 -8.10 11.48 11.44
C VAL A 42 -7.88 11.60 9.93
N GLU A 43 -7.70 12.83 9.43
CA GLU A 43 -7.42 13.07 8.02
C GLU A 43 -6.10 12.41 7.59
N PHE A 44 -5.06 12.55 8.41
CA PHE A 44 -3.78 11.89 8.19
C PHE A 44 -3.94 10.36 8.09
N MET A 45 -4.65 9.73 9.02
CA MET A 45 -4.89 8.28 8.99
C MET A 45 -5.71 7.85 7.77
N ASN A 46 -6.71 8.64 7.36
CA ASN A 46 -7.48 8.39 6.14
C ASN A 46 -6.58 8.44 4.90
N ASN A 47 -5.74 9.47 4.79
CA ASN A 47 -4.79 9.66 3.69
C ASN A 47 -3.74 8.56 3.67
N TYR A 48 -3.24 8.13 4.82
CA TYR A 48 -2.27 7.05 4.94
C TYR A 48 -2.86 5.69 4.51
N VAL A 49 -4.08 5.37 4.96
CA VAL A 49 -4.79 4.17 4.49
C VAL A 49 -5.02 4.21 2.97
N ASN A 50 -5.33 5.38 2.41
CA ASN A 50 -5.49 5.56 0.97
C ASN A 50 -4.16 5.34 0.22
N LYS A 51 -3.04 5.92 0.70
CA LYS A 51 -1.68 5.66 0.18
C LYS A 51 -1.39 4.15 0.15
N MET A 52 -1.62 3.46 1.26
CA MET A 52 -1.40 2.01 1.36
C MET A 52 -2.27 1.21 0.39
N TYR A 53 -3.53 1.62 0.17
CA TYR A 53 -4.41 1.01 -0.82
C TYR A 53 -3.86 1.10 -2.25
N TRP A 54 -3.30 2.25 -2.63
CA TRP A 54 -2.69 2.42 -3.96
C TRP A 54 -1.39 1.64 -4.10
N VAL A 55 -0.58 1.54 -3.05
CA VAL A 55 0.61 0.67 -3.00
C VAL A 55 0.22 -0.79 -3.24
N TRP A 56 -0.78 -1.31 -2.53
CA TRP A 56 -1.28 -2.67 -2.74
C TRP A 56 -1.84 -2.86 -4.14
N THR A 57 -2.60 -1.89 -4.66
CA THR A 57 -3.17 -1.95 -6.02
C THR A 57 -2.06 -2.09 -7.07
N ASN A 58 -0.96 -1.35 -6.90
CA ASN A 58 0.20 -1.48 -7.79
C ASN A 58 0.85 -2.87 -7.70
N ASN A 59 1.07 -3.38 -6.49
CA ASN A 59 1.59 -4.75 -6.28
C ASN A 59 0.68 -5.80 -6.90
N PHE A 60 -0.64 -5.64 -6.75
CA PHE A 60 -1.63 -6.54 -7.33
C PHE A 60 -1.55 -6.53 -8.87
N PHE A 61 -1.43 -5.37 -9.50
CA PHE A 61 -1.22 -5.31 -10.95
C PHE A 61 0.09 -5.96 -11.37
N ARG A 62 1.19 -5.75 -10.66
CA ARG A 62 2.49 -6.37 -10.98
C ARG A 62 2.42 -7.89 -10.88
N TYR A 63 1.81 -8.40 -9.81
CA TYR A 63 1.48 -9.81 -9.64
C TYR A 63 0.64 -10.36 -10.80
N LEU A 64 -0.45 -9.70 -11.18
CA LEU A 64 -1.33 -10.17 -12.25
C LEU A 64 -0.61 -10.23 -13.60
N LYS A 65 0.20 -9.23 -13.94
CA LYS A 65 1.00 -9.23 -15.16
C LYS A 65 1.92 -10.44 -15.22
N LEU A 66 2.63 -10.71 -14.13
CA LEU A 66 3.58 -11.79 -14.05
C LEU A 66 2.91 -13.16 -14.06
N LYS A 67 1.83 -13.35 -13.30
CA LYS A 67 1.09 -14.62 -13.30
C LYS A 67 0.44 -14.89 -14.65
N ALA A 68 -0.09 -13.85 -15.32
CA ALA A 68 -0.60 -13.98 -16.67
C ALA A 68 0.52 -14.39 -17.64
N TYR A 69 1.69 -13.75 -17.58
CA TYR A 69 2.84 -14.11 -18.41
C TYR A 69 3.28 -15.57 -18.19
N ILE A 70 3.39 -16.00 -16.92
CA ILE A 70 3.70 -17.39 -16.58
C ILE A 70 2.66 -18.34 -17.17
N TYR A 71 1.37 -18.03 -17.01
CA TYR A 71 0.30 -18.86 -17.53
C TYR A 71 0.32 -18.90 -19.06
N GLU A 72 0.77 -17.87 -19.74
CA GLU A 72 0.84 -17.87 -21.20
C GLU A 72 2.10 -18.52 -21.77
N ASN A 73 3.14 -18.72 -20.95
CA ASN A 73 4.39 -19.35 -21.34
C ASN A 73 4.46 -20.78 -20.80
N ASP A 74 4.18 -21.77 -21.65
CA ASP A 74 4.11 -23.18 -21.25
C ASP A 74 5.45 -23.70 -20.69
N ILE A 75 6.60 -23.21 -21.17
CA ILE A 75 7.91 -23.63 -20.67
C ILE A 75 8.09 -23.21 -19.21
N VAL A 76 7.83 -21.93 -18.90
CA VAL A 76 7.94 -21.40 -17.54
C VAL A 76 6.88 -22.02 -16.63
N TYR A 77 5.65 -22.17 -17.12
CA TYR A 77 4.57 -22.83 -16.40
C TYR A 77 4.95 -24.27 -16.03
N ASP A 78 5.46 -25.03 -16.99
CA ASP A 78 5.88 -26.42 -16.80
C ASP A 78 7.03 -26.55 -15.80
N GLN A 79 7.97 -25.60 -15.81
CA GLN A 79 9.03 -25.55 -14.81
C GLN A 79 8.49 -25.26 -13.42
N ILE A 80 7.56 -24.29 -13.31
CA ILE A 80 6.93 -23.97 -12.04
C ILE A 80 6.23 -25.22 -11.52
N ILE A 81 5.30 -25.85 -12.24
CA ILE A 81 4.53 -27.01 -11.76
C ILE A 81 5.37 -28.25 -11.41
N LYS A 82 6.63 -28.33 -11.88
CA LYS A 82 7.57 -29.42 -11.57
C LYS A 82 8.38 -29.21 -10.28
N MET A 83 8.38 -28.01 -9.68
CA MET A 83 9.02 -27.76 -8.38
C MET A 83 8.28 -28.48 -7.23
N GLU A 84 8.94 -28.78 -6.12
CA GLU A 84 8.25 -29.25 -4.89
C GLU A 84 7.41 -28.11 -4.26
N ASN A 85 6.26 -28.41 -3.62
CA ASN A 85 5.29 -27.45 -3.03
C ASN A 85 4.56 -26.52 -4.02
N THR A 86 4.32 -27.00 -5.23
CA THR A 86 3.98 -26.26 -6.43
C THR A 86 2.57 -25.72 -6.58
N ILE A 87 1.58 -26.54 -6.24
CA ILE A 87 0.19 -26.13 -6.36
C ILE A 87 -0.06 -24.96 -5.42
N GLN A 88 0.51 -24.97 -4.21
CA GLN A 88 0.40 -23.85 -3.26
C GLN A 88 1.02 -22.55 -3.78
N LEU A 89 2.05 -22.61 -4.63
CA LEU A 89 2.67 -21.40 -5.16
C LEU A 89 1.76 -20.68 -6.15
N LEU A 90 1.10 -21.42 -7.04
CA LEU A 90 0.17 -20.87 -8.03
C LEU A 90 -1.25 -20.70 -7.49
N THR A 91 -1.62 -21.44 -6.44
CA THR A 91 -2.91 -21.29 -5.75
C THR A 91 -2.87 -20.04 -4.87
N ASP A 92 -3.86 -19.20 -5.09
CA ASP A 92 -4.17 -18.03 -4.28
C ASP A 92 -5.68 -17.79 -4.33
N ASN A 93 -6.16 -16.97 -3.39
CA ASN A 93 -7.55 -16.58 -3.32
C ASN A 93 -7.76 -15.12 -3.78
N PHE A 94 -6.81 -14.54 -4.52
CA PHE A 94 -6.94 -13.15 -4.98
C PHE A 94 -7.95 -13.04 -6.12
N ILE A 95 -7.97 -14.05 -7.00
CA ILE A 95 -8.95 -14.20 -8.07
C ILE A 95 -9.48 -15.62 -8.05
N VAL A 96 -10.81 -15.78 -8.08
CA VAL A 96 -11.45 -17.09 -8.24
C VAL A 96 -11.52 -17.43 -9.73
N TYR A 97 -11.00 -18.59 -10.14
CA TYR A 97 -11.03 -19.10 -11.52
C TYR A 97 -11.04 -20.63 -11.54
N LYS A 98 -11.54 -21.23 -12.62
CA LYS A 98 -11.63 -22.69 -12.78
C LYS A 98 -10.42 -23.29 -13.51
N ASN A 99 -9.84 -22.55 -14.46
CA ASN A 99 -8.70 -22.98 -15.26
C ASN A 99 -7.78 -21.80 -15.64
N LYS A 100 -6.65 -22.14 -16.26
CA LYS A 100 -5.60 -21.19 -16.69
C LYS A 100 -6.15 -20.15 -17.66
N GLU A 101 -6.96 -20.54 -18.63
CA GLU A 101 -7.52 -19.64 -19.65
C GLU A 101 -8.50 -18.63 -19.03
N GLU A 102 -9.33 -19.07 -18.09
CA GLU A 102 -10.25 -18.21 -17.35
C GLU A 102 -9.47 -17.19 -16.51
N PHE A 103 -8.39 -17.62 -15.85
CA PHE A 103 -7.50 -16.71 -15.12
C PHE A 103 -6.93 -15.65 -16.06
N ILE A 104 -6.33 -16.04 -17.19
CA ILE A 104 -5.72 -15.10 -18.15
C ILE A 104 -6.75 -14.06 -18.58
N ARG A 105 -7.95 -14.49 -18.98
CA ARG A 105 -9.02 -13.56 -19.39
C ARG A 105 -9.38 -12.57 -18.28
N LYS A 106 -9.58 -13.05 -17.05
CA LYS A 106 -9.89 -12.19 -15.89
C LYS A 106 -8.77 -11.22 -15.58
N ALA A 107 -7.53 -11.70 -15.59
CA ALA A 107 -6.34 -10.89 -15.34
C ALA A 107 -6.22 -9.77 -16.38
N LEU A 108 -6.36 -10.08 -17.67
CA LEU A 108 -6.31 -9.08 -18.75
C LEU A 108 -7.43 -8.04 -18.62
N THR A 109 -8.65 -8.44 -18.27
CA THR A 109 -9.75 -7.51 -18.00
C THR A 109 -9.46 -6.58 -16.81
N ILE A 110 -8.81 -7.07 -15.76
CA ILE A 110 -8.42 -6.22 -14.63
C ILE A 110 -7.27 -5.28 -15.03
N LEU A 111 -6.29 -5.79 -15.77
CA LEU A 111 -5.11 -5.04 -16.20
C LEU A 111 -5.45 -3.94 -17.19
N SER A 112 -6.52 -4.07 -18.00
CA SER A 112 -6.98 -2.99 -18.87
C SER A 112 -7.40 -1.74 -18.09
N ASN A 113 -7.87 -1.89 -16.84
CA ASN A 113 -8.18 -0.76 -15.96
C ASN A 113 -6.95 -0.05 -15.40
N LYS A 114 -5.76 -0.67 -15.42
CA LYS A 114 -4.50 -0.06 -14.91
C LYS A 114 -4.25 1.30 -15.57
N LYS A 115 -4.60 1.45 -16.85
CA LYS A 115 -4.46 2.71 -17.60
C LYS A 115 -5.14 3.88 -16.89
N HIS A 116 -6.40 3.70 -16.51
CA HIS A 116 -7.20 4.76 -15.90
C HIS A 116 -6.75 5.10 -14.48
N LEU A 117 -6.11 4.15 -13.80
CA LEU A 117 -5.64 4.30 -12.43
C LEU A 117 -4.18 4.76 -12.33
N LYS A 118 -3.42 4.77 -13.43
CA LYS A 118 -1.98 5.05 -13.44
C LYS A 118 -1.66 6.40 -12.80
N ASN A 119 -2.36 7.46 -13.17
CA ASN A 119 -2.12 8.81 -12.64
C ASN A 119 -2.36 8.89 -11.14
N VAL A 120 -3.31 8.12 -10.61
CA VAL A 120 -3.56 8.06 -9.16
C VAL A 120 -2.46 7.25 -8.48
N ILE A 121 -2.08 6.11 -9.06
CA ILE A 121 -1.03 5.24 -8.50
C ILE A 121 0.32 5.96 -8.40
N ILE A 122 0.73 6.70 -9.44
CA ILE A 122 2.03 7.40 -9.44
C ILE A 122 2.13 8.54 -8.43
N THR A 123 0.99 9.01 -7.89
CA THR A 123 0.98 9.99 -6.78
C THR A 123 1.49 9.37 -5.49
N TYR A 124 1.31 8.06 -5.31
CA TYR A 124 1.65 7.34 -4.07
C TYR A 124 2.80 6.37 -4.22
N VAL A 125 3.07 5.91 -5.45
CA VAL A 125 4.09 4.91 -5.75
C VAL A 125 5.15 5.51 -6.66
N PRO A 126 6.45 5.36 -6.34
CA PRO A 126 7.53 5.83 -7.20
C PRO A 126 7.42 5.30 -8.62
N ARG A 127 7.87 6.09 -9.59
CA ARG A 127 7.93 5.66 -10.99
C ARG A 127 9.02 4.60 -11.15
N ASN A 128 8.60 3.45 -11.69
CA ASN A 128 9.50 2.35 -11.99
C ASN A 128 9.97 2.43 -13.44
N LYS A 129 11.21 1.97 -13.68
CA LYS A 129 11.69 1.76 -15.04
C LYS A 129 11.01 0.53 -15.65
N ILE A 130 10.87 0.51 -16.96
CA ILE A 130 10.28 -0.63 -17.67
C ILE A 130 11.38 -1.67 -17.95
N LYS A 131 11.05 -2.94 -17.77
CA LYS A 131 11.83 -4.10 -18.22
C LYS A 131 10.91 -5.15 -18.81
N PHE A 132 11.45 -6.10 -19.57
CA PHE A 132 10.66 -7.16 -20.18
C PHE A 132 10.89 -8.51 -19.50
N PHE A 133 9.84 -9.33 -19.44
CA PHE A 133 9.95 -10.69 -18.93
C PHE A 133 10.84 -11.56 -19.83
N GLN A 134 10.88 -11.27 -21.13
CA GLN A 134 11.74 -11.96 -22.10
C GLN A 134 13.24 -11.77 -21.84
N ASP A 135 13.62 -10.71 -21.10
CA ASP A 135 15.02 -10.45 -20.76
C ASP A 135 15.46 -11.17 -19.48
N LEU A 136 14.54 -11.92 -18.84
CA LEU A 136 14.78 -12.67 -17.62
C LEU A 136 14.90 -14.16 -17.92
N SER A 137 15.81 -14.83 -17.21
CA SER A 137 15.81 -16.29 -17.11
C SER A 137 14.56 -16.79 -16.39
N GLU A 138 14.23 -18.08 -16.57
CA GLU A 138 13.06 -18.66 -15.93
C GLU A 138 13.17 -18.65 -14.40
N GLN A 139 14.38 -18.88 -13.86
CA GLN A 139 14.61 -18.80 -12.42
C GLN A 139 14.38 -17.38 -11.87
N GLU A 140 14.76 -16.35 -12.61
CA GLU A 140 14.47 -14.96 -12.25
C GLU A 140 12.97 -14.66 -12.28
N ILE A 141 12.25 -15.19 -13.27
CA ILE A 141 10.78 -15.08 -13.35
C ILE A 141 10.11 -15.75 -12.14
N ILE A 142 10.60 -16.92 -11.73
CA ILE A 142 10.09 -17.65 -10.56
C ILE A 142 10.34 -16.87 -9.27
N ASN A 143 11.57 -16.40 -9.06
CA ASN A 143 11.93 -15.60 -7.88
C ASN A 143 11.09 -14.31 -7.82
N LEU A 144 10.92 -13.65 -8.96
CA LEU A 144 10.08 -12.46 -9.09
C LEU A 144 8.62 -12.79 -8.74
N PHE A 145 8.11 -13.95 -9.13
CA PHE A 145 6.74 -14.36 -8.85
C PHE A 145 6.50 -14.57 -7.36
N ILE A 146 7.45 -15.22 -6.67
CA ILE A 146 7.42 -15.39 -5.22
C ILE A 146 7.41 -14.04 -4.51
N ASP A 147 8.30 -13.14 -4.92
CA ASP A 147 8.41 -11.80 -4.33
C ASP A 147 7.15 -10.98 -4.54
N GLU A 148 6.58 -10.97 -5.75
CA GLU A 148 5.33 -10.25 -6.04
C GLU A 148 4.13 -10.82 -5.31
N LYS A 149 4.03 -12.16 -5.21
CA LYS A 149 2.97 -12.81 -4.42
C LYS A 149 3.05 -12.37 -2.95
N ASN A 150 4.24 -12.43 -2.36
CA ASN A 150 4.46 -12.01 -0.97
C ASN A 150 4.17 -10.52 -0.77
N ASN A 151 4.58 -9.67 -1.72
CA ASN A 151 4.29 -8.24 -1.69
C ASN A 151 2.78 -7.96 -1.69
N VAL A 152 1.98 -8.67 -2.49
CA VAL A 152 0.51 -8.54 -2.49
C VAL A 152 -0.08 -8.94 -1.14
N ILE A 153 0.35 -10.07 -0.57
CA ILE A 153 -0.14 -10.56 0.73
C ILE A 153 0.21 -9.57 1.84
N ASN A 154 1.48 -9.19 1.93
CA ASN A 154 1.99 -8.33 2.99
C ASN A 154 1.36 -6.93 2.92
N SER A 155 1.31 -6.33 1.73
CA SER A 155 0.67 -5.02 1.56
C SER A 155 -0.83 -5.05 1.88
N PHE A 156 -1.55 -6.13 1.55
CA PHE A 156 -2.97 -6.27 1.91
C PHE A 156 -3.19 -6.39 3.41
N ASN A 157 -2.38 -7.20 4.09
CA ASN A 157 -2.43 -7.36 5.54
C ASN A 157 -2.08 -6.05 6.26
N ASN A 158 -1.09 -5.31 5.75
CA ASN A 158 -0.76 -3.98 6.26
C ASN A 158 -1.94 -3.00 6.11
N ILE A 159 -2.66 -3.03 4.98
CA ILE A 159 -3.88 -2.20 4.82
C ILE A 159 -4.93 -2.54 5.87
N LYS A 160 -5.21 -3.83 6.12
CA LYS A 160 -6.19 -4.23 7.12
C LYS A 160 -5.85 -3.66 8.49
N LYS A 161 -4.60 -3.83 8.90
CA LYS A 161 -4.08 -3.31 10.16
C LYS A 161 -4.18 -1.77 10.24
N MET A 162 -3.79 -1.08 9.16
CA MET A 162 -3.90 0.39 9.11
C MET A 162 -5.35 0.90 9.13
N ARG A 163 -6.30 0.13 8.60
CA ARG A 163 -7.73 0.44 8.73
C ARG A 163 -8.21 0.31 10.17
N GLU A 164 -7.78 -0.72 10.89
CA GLU A 164 -8.08 -0.87 12.32
C GLU A 164 -7.56 0.33 13.12
N PHE A 165 -6.33 0.78 12.84
CA PHE A 165 -5.76 1.96 13.48
C PHE A 165 -6.48 3.26 13.13
N ARG A 166 -6.90 3.42 11.87
CA ARG A 166 -7.75 4.55 11.47
C ARG A 166 -9.08 4.54 12.21
N ASP A 167 -9.67 3.37 12.43
CA ASP A 167 -10.93 3.25 13.18
C ASP A 167 -10.74 3.59 14.67
N VAL A 168 -9.58 3.26 15.24
CA VAL A 168 -9.16 3.75 16.58
C VAL A 168 -9.08 5.28 16.61
N ALA A 169 -8.41 5.90 15.64
CA ALA A 169 -8.29 7.36 15.55
C ALA A 169 -9.68 8.03 15.44
N ASN A 170 -10.54 7.52 14.54
CA ASN A 170 -11.93 7.98 14.40
C ASN A 170 -12.71 7.89 15.71
N SER A 171 -12.58 6.77 16.42
CA SER A 171 -13.23 6.57 17.72
C SER A 171 -12.73 7.57 18.76
N LYS A 172 -11.41 7.75 18.87
CA LYS A 172 -10.80 8.74 19.79
C LYS A 172 -11.30 10.15 19.50
N TYR A 173 -11.28 10.58 18.23
CA TYR A 173 -11.76 11.90 17.82
C TYR A 173 -13.23 12.10 18.17
N TYR A 174 -14.08 11.10 17.88
CA TYR A 174 -15.51 11.16 18.19
C TYR A 174 -15.79 11.36 19.69
N TYR A 175 -15.14 10.56 20.55
CA TYR A 175 -15.33 10.69 22.00
C TYR A 175 -14.73 11.98 22.55
N HIS A 176 -13.59 12.42 22.03
CA HIS A 176 -12.99 13.70 22.41
C HIS A 176 -13.92 14.87 22.07
N LYS A 177 -14.46 14.92 20.84
CA LYS A 177 -15.43 15.93 20.41
C LYS A 177 -16.67 15.96 21.30
N LYS A 178 -17.28 14.80 21.59
CA LYS A 178 -18.43 14.71 22.50
C LYS A 178 -18.14 15.21 23.92
N LEU A 179 -16.94 14.93 24.45
CA LEU A 179 -16.54 15.44 25.76
C LEU A 179 -16.43 16.97 25.77
N LEU A 180 -15.97 17.58 24.68
CA LEU A 180 -15.94 19.03 24.54
C LEU A 180 -17.35 19.61 24.40
N GLU A 181 -18.21 19.03 23.56
CA GLU A 181 -19.60 19.46 23.39
C GLU A 181 -20.37 19.43 24.72
N ASN A 182 -20.27 18.35 25.50
CA ASN A 182 -20.91 18.26 26.82
C ASN A 182 -20.37 19.29 27.82
N LYS A 183 -19.07 19.61 27.80
CA LYS A 183 -18.48 20.67 28.63
C LYS A 183 -18.97 22.07 28.23
N TRP A 184 -19.36 22.27 26.98
CA TRP A 184 -19.90 23.52 26.48
C TRP A 184 -21.38 23.66 26.83
N GLU A 185 -22.18 22.61 26.69
CA GLU A 185 -23.58 22.59 27.18
C GLU A 185 -23.66 22.91 28.67
N GLN A 186 -22.77 22.35 29.48
CA GLN A 186 -22.71 22.60 30.93
C GLN A 186 -22.33 24.05 31.30
N LYS A 187 -21.72 24.82 30.38
CA LYS A 187 -21.35 26.23 30.60
C LYS A 187 -22.41 27.23 30.14
N VAL A 188 -23.42 26.80 29.37
CA VAL A 188 -24.46 27.69 28.84
C VAL A 188 -25.62 27.88 29.83
N ASP A 189 -25.79 26.99 30.80
CA ASP A 189 -26.85 27.08 31.83
C ASP A 189 -26.43 27.80 33.13
N ASP A 190 -25.14 28.13 33.33
CA ASP A 190 -24.66 28.81 34.54
C ASP A 190 -24.76 30.35 34.48
N ALA A 191 -25.59 30.89 33.60
CA ALA A 191 -26.00 32.29 33.63
C ALA A 191 -27.34 32.46 34.37
N LEU A 192 -27.22 32.78 35.67
CA LEU A 192 -28.21 33.40 36.57
C LEU A 192 -29.33 32.51 37.15
N VAL A 193 -29.05 31.86 38.27
CA VAL A 193 -29.92 31.91 39.47
C VAL A 193 -29.04 31.95 40.73
N PRO A 194 -29.07 33.02 41.56
CA PRO A 194 -28.42 32.99 42.86
C PRO A 194 -29.38 32.36 43.88
N GLU A 195 -29.20 31.08 44.20
CA GLU A 195 -29.87 30.48 45.36
C GLU A 195 -28.89 30.00 46.44
N LYS A 196 -29.00 30.72 47.55
CA LYS A 196 -28.81 30.38 48.97
C LYS A 196 -27.82 29.27 49.34
N LYS A 197 -26.84 29.69 50.14
CA LYS A 197 -26.03 28.88 51.06
C LYS A 197 -26.92 27.95 51.89
N GLU A 198 -26.67 26.65 51.81
CA GLU A 198 -26.91 25.70 52.89
C GLU A 198 -25.71 24.75 53.01
N ASN A 199 -25.43 24.37 54.24
CA ASN A 199 -24.13 23.96 54.72
C ASN A 199 -23.63 22.61 54.16
N GLN A 200 -22.33 22.61 53.87
CA GLN A 200 -21.51 21.44 53.56
C GLN A 200 -21.45 20.48 54.76
N ASN A 201 -21.64 19.19 54.48
CA ASN A 201 -20.84 18.10 55.03
C ASN A 201 -21.25 16.81 54.31
N ASP A 202 -20.49 16.46 53.27
CA ASP A 202 -20.17 15.06 52.96
C ASP A 202 -18.86 15.03 52.19
N GLU A 203 -17.87 14.36 52.80
CA GLU A 203 -16.50 14.24 52.34
C GLU A 203 -16.42 13.52 50.98
N ILE A 204 -16.20 14.27 49.90
CA ILE A 204 -15.69 13.70 48.66
C ILE A 204 -14.19 13.42 48.86
N LYS A 205 -13.86 12.20 49.28
CA LYS A 205 -12.51 11.67 49.16
C LYS A 205 -12.17 11.46 47.69
N ASN A 206 -11.52 12.46 47.12
CA ASN A 206 -10.62 12.30 45.99
C ASN A 206 -9.52 11.29 46.34
N ASN A 207 -9.56 10.13 45.69
CA ASN A 207 -8.41 9.25 45.46
C ASN A 207 -8.84 8.37 44.27
N GLY A 208 -8.32 8.56 43.07
CA GLY A 208 -6.91 8.43 42.74
C GLY A 208 -6.81 7.24 41.78
N ASN A 209 -6.64 7.56 40.49
CA ASN A 209 -6.17 6.70 39.40
C ASN A 209 -6.55 5.21 39.45
N ASN A 210 -7.64 4.85 38.77
CA ASN A 210 -7.73 3.57 38.09
C ASN A 210 -8.52 3.75 36.79
N LYS A 211 -7.95 4.46 35.82
CA LYS A 211 -8.33 4.29 34.41
C LYS A 211 -7.75 2.94 33.97
N GLN A 212 -8.49 1.88 34.27
CA GLN A 212 -8.21 0.55 33.76
C GLN A 212 -8.43 0.59 32.24
N ALA A 213 -7.38 0.86 31.49
CA ALA A 213 -7.38 0.91 30.03
C ALA A 213 -7.63 -0.50 29.48
N LYS A 214 -8.91 -0.83 29.29
CA LYS A 214 -9.33 -2.12 28.72
C LYS A 214 -9.30 -2.00 27.19
N ASN A 215 -8.33 -2.71 26.62
CA ASN A 215 -8.04 -2.89 25.19
C ASN A 215 -7.38 -1.69 24.49
N VAL A 216 -6.15 -1.38 24.89
CA VAL A 216 -5.27 -0.51 24.10
C VAL A 216 -4.71 -1.36 22.96
N ILE A 217 -5.29 -1.24 21.77
CA ILE A 217 -4.62 -1.66 20.54
C ILE A 217 -3.30 -0.86 20.51
N THR A 218 -2.17 -1.57 20.43
CA THR A 218 -0.85 -0.94 20.34
C THR A 218 -0.25 -1.16 18.97
N PHE A 219 0.46 -0.18 18.48
CA PHE A 219 1.19 -0.21 17.22
C PHE A 219 2.70 -0.14 17.46
N SER A 220 3.43 -1.03 16.80
CA SER A 220 4.88 -0.99 16.66
C SER A 220 5.25 -0.94 15.18
N MET A 221 6.42 -0.43 14.83
CA MET A 221 6.87 -0.47 13.43
C MET A 221 7.22 -1.90 12.98
N ASN A 222 7.70 -2.75 13.90
CA ASN A 222 8.01 -4.17 13.66
C ASN A 222 6.79 -5.01 13.28
N ASP A 223 5.63 -4.42 13.45
CA ASP A 223 4.31 -4.97 13.33
C ASP A 223 3.77 -4.82 11.88
N ILE A 224 4.57 -4.20 11.01
CA ILE A 224 4.34 -4.03 9.58
C ILE A 224 5.08 -5.12 8.82
N LEU A 225 4.35 -5.82 7.97
CA LEU A 225 4.93 -6.86 7.14
C LEU A 225 5.79 -6.24 6.02
N PRO A 226 6.99 -6.78 5.76
CA PRO A 226 7.90 -6.21 4.79
C PRO A 226 7.35 -6.31 3.36
N VAL A 227 7.44 -5.22 2.60
CA VAL A 227 7.15 -5.17 1.17
C VAL A 227 8.44 -4.81 0.46
N LYS A 228 8.93 -5.68 -0.43
CA LYS A 228 10.17 -5.43 -1.17
C LYS A 228 9.96 -4.28 -2.16
N PRO A 229 10.78 -3.21 -2.11
CA PRO A 229 10.71 -2.16 -3.10
C PRO A 229 11.10 -2.73 -4.46
N MET A 230 10.39 -2.32 -5.51
CA MET A 230 10.72 -2.72 -6.87
C MET A 230 11.03 -1.54 -7.75
N ASN A 231 12.21 -1.54 -8.33
CA ASN A 231 12.68 -0.48 -9.23
C ASN A 231 12.17 -0.64 -10.67
N PHE A 232 11.57 -1.81 -10.97
CA PHE A 232 11.18 -2.19 -12.32
C PHE A 232 9.73 -2.66 -12.39
N ASP A 233 9.02 -2.14 -13.38
CA ASP A 233 7.76 -2.68 -13.84
C ASP A 233 8.04 -3.60 -15.04
N PHE A 234 7.80 -4.90 -14.83
CA PHE A 234 8.00 -5.89 -15.87
C PHE A 234 6.76 -6.06 -16.76
N TYR A 235 7.01 -6.32 -18.05
CA TYR A 235 6.00 -6.43 -19.11
C TYR A 235 6.35 -7.51 -20.13
N ASP A 236 5.35 -8.01 -20.85
CA ASP A 236 5.53 -8.90 -21.99
C ASP A 236 5.69 -8.06 -23.27
N ARG A 237 6.85 -8.15 -23.91
CA ARG A 237 7.19 -7.41 -25.15
C ARG A 237 6.22 -7.68 -26.30
N ASN A 238 5.66 -8.89 -26.39
CA ASN A 238 4.88 -9.34 -27.55
C ASN A 238 3.40 -9.00 -27.46
N LYS A 239 2.88 -8.71 -26.26
CA LYS A 239 1.44 -8.57 -26.02
C LYS A 239 1.00 -7.18 -25.63
N TRP A 240 1.92 -6.32 -25.24
CA TRP A 240 1.55 -5.08 -24.57
C TRP A 240 1.41 -3.86 -25.49
N ASN A 241 1.68 -3.97 -26.80
CA ASN A 241 1.37 -2.90 -27.76
C ASN A 241 -0.13 -2.52 -27.75
N THR A 242 -1.02 -3.44 -27.38
CA THR A 242 -2.48 -3.23 -27.29
C THR A 242 -2.96 -2.73 -25.92
N TYR A 243 -2.13 -2.83 -24.88
CA TYR A 243 -2.50 -2.49 -23.49
C TYR A 243 -1.67 -1.34 -22.91
N PHE A 244 -0.65 -0.86 -23.64
CA PHE A 244 0.12 0.32 -23.28
C PHE A 244 -0.59 1.62 -23.67
N TYR A 245 -0.48 2.57 -22.76
CA TYR A 245 -0.43 3.98 -23.10
C TYR A 245 0.83 4.55 -22.48
N PHE A 246 1.51 5.34 -23.30
CA PHE A 246 2.69 6.10 -22.97
C PHE A 246 2.27 7.31 -22.13
N ILE A 247 3.04 7.64 -21.09
CA ILE A 247 2.80 8.83 -20.27
C ILE A 247 3.03 10.08 -21.13
N ASN A 248 3.95 9.98 -22.09
CA ASN A 248 4.33 11.01 -23.06
C ASN A 248 4.91 10.38 -24.33
N ASP A 249 5.06 11.18 -25.38
CA ASP A 249 5.60 10.72 -26.67
C ASP A 249 7.06 10.24 -26.59
N GLU A 250 7.82 10.65 -25.57
CA GLU A 250 9.20 10.17 -25.34
C GLU A 250 9.24 8.71 -24.86
N GLU A 251 8.37 8.32 -23.93
CA GLU A 251 8.24 6.93 -23.48
C GLU A 251 7.72 6.04 -24.62
N ARG A 252 6.89 6.62 -25.50
CA ARG A 252 6.46 5.99 -26.75
C ARG A 252 7.60 5.68 -27.68
N VAL A 253 8.34 6.70 -28.05
CA VAL A 253 9.45 6.61 -28.99
C VAL A 253 10.55 5.68 -28.45
N ALA A 254 10.84 5.70 -27.15
CA ALA A 254 11.83 4.81 -26.55
C ALA A 254 11.43 3.32 -26.68
N ILE A 255 10.18 2.98 -26.38
CA ILE A 255 9.69 1.59 -26.43
C ILE A 255 9.50 1.11 -27.89
N GLU A 256 8.98 1.97 -28.77
CA GLU A 256 8.83 1.65 -30.20
C GLU A 256 10.21 1.42 -30.87
N ASN A 257 11.21 2.24 -30.55
CA ASN A 257 12.58 2.04 -31.08
C ASN A 257 13.25 0.75 -30.57
N ASP A 258 13.00 0.34 -29.32
CA ASP A 258 13.52 -0.93 -28.78
C ASP A 258 12.83 -2.16 -29.42
N LEU A 259 11.58 -2.04 -29.86
CA LEU A 259 10.86 -3.08 -30.60
C LEU A 259 11.42 -3.22 -32.03
N ASP A 260 11.59 -2.11 -32.75
CA ASP A 260 12.05 -2.13 -34.15
C ASP A 260 13.49 -2.64 -34.30
N ASN A 261 14.39 -2.27 -33.37
CA ASN A 261 15.78 -2.75 -33.37
C ASN A 261 15.91 -4.27 -33.09
N ASN A 262 14.93 -4.88 -32.43
CA ASN A 262 14.94 -6.31 -32.15
C ASN A 262 14.32 -7.14 -33.30
N ILE A 263 13.33 -6.58 -34.02
CA ILE A 263 12.74 -7.23 -35.20
C ILE A 263 13.73 -7.23 -36.37
N SER A 264 14.56 -6.19 -36.51
CA SER A 264 15.60 -6.15 -37.56
C SER A 264 16.71 -7.19 -37.35
N ASN A 265 17.00 -7.58 -36.10
CA ASN A 265 18.05 -8.55 -35.79
C ASN A 265 17.62 -10.01 -35.94
N THR A 266 16.31 -10.30 -36.02
CA THR A 266 15.80 -11.67 -36.23
C THR A 266 15.75 -12.12 -37.69
N ASN A 267 16.05 -11.24 -38.66
CA ASN A 267 16.00 -11.53 -40.10
C ASN A 267 17.37 -11.81 -40.75
N THR A 268 18.38 -12.17 -39.96
CA THR A 268 19.69 -12.58 -40.49
C THR A 268 20.15 -13.90 -39.88
N THR A 269 19.51 -14.99 -40.31
CA THR A 269 20.16 -16.30 -40.56
C THR A 269 19.24 -17.18 -41.38
#